data_AF-A0A949B0U2-F1
#
_entry.id   AF-A0A949B0U2-F1
#
_cell.length_a   1.000
_cell.length_b   1.000
_cell.length_c   1.000
_cell.angle_alpha   90.00
_cell.angle_beta   90.00
_cell.angle_gamma   90.00
#
_symmetry.space_group_name_H-M   'P 1'
#
loop_
_entity.id
_entity.type
_entity.pdbx_description
1 polymer ?
#
loop_
_entity_poly.entity_id
_entity_poly.type
_entity_poly.pdbx_seq_one_letter_code
_entity_poly.pdbx_strand_id
1 'polypeptide(L)'
;MNELKRTIFYDRHKGLGAKIVEFGGWEMPIQYPSGIVEEHLATRKGAGLFDISHMGRFIVRGTAAVKFLQHALTNNVDALDLRETGAQYTLISNETGGAVDDAYLYNFVEGEYLLVVNAANREKDWKHLQSLIEDFSDVDLKDCTEEIVMLALQGPISRKLLVDVIQSGRLPEPIRNSVSTVTIEGVQVKVARTGYTGEPLCFELFASQDDGPILWDQFVAKGATPIGLGARDTLRLEAGLPLYGHELGQDPDEKEIPILACPLTKFAVSFSPLKGEFVGRTALVKQFEALSKIISRDYSRISDLPRMIRPIAVAGRGIARGGARVFKDERHIGHVTSGTMVPLWAVEGEGLSSAQTDKHQLRSICLAYIDSNIIDDEKVTIEIRGKSVDAVVVPFHLRSDAPPYARPILYDHKLPPMQAPTGAVKAKVLRLIEKTVENTRWRQLDCINLIPSEMTISPMVRLLSVMDPAFRYAEHREAKAFYDADIFYYQGTEFICEVEQLLEKEMLKFLGCNEVEMRVVSGQMANTAVFSAMLDYINRSDRKCEPRRIRRVMNNHIGKGGHLSAQPMGALRDFVARDPQTERPAVVNFPVLAENPYKVDVPTTLELIGRYRPELIIFG
;
A
#
# COMPACT_ATOMS: atom_id res chain seq x y z
N MET A 1 22.68 -8.21 35.15
CA MET A 1 21.90 -8.70 33.99
C MET A 1 20.45 -8.38 34.31
N ASN A 2 19.83 -7.45 33.57
CA ASN A 2 18.39 -7.24 33.71
C ASN A 2 17.67 -8.51 33.27
N GLU A 3 16.64 -8.90 34.00
CA GLU A 3 15.78 -10.04 33.64
C GLU A 3 15.05 -9.71 32.32
N LEU A 4 15.08 -10.64 31.36
CA LEU A 4 14.41 -10.46 30.07
C LEU A 4 12.89 -10.49 30.24
N LYS A 5 12.19 -9.63 29.50
CA LYS A 5 10.72 -9.59 29.51
C LYS A 5 10.13 -10.76 28.72
N ARG A 6 8.92 -11.17 29.06
CA ARG A 6 8.17 -12.24 28.38
C ARG A 6 6.79 -11.76 27.97
N THR A 7 6.34 -12.12 26.77
CA THR A 7 4.95 -11.91 26.37
C THR A 7 4.04 -12.93 27.05
N ILE A 8 2.74 -12.67 27.09
CA ILE A 8 1.73 -13.63 27.59
C ILE A 8 1.70 -14.94 26.79
N PHE A 9 2.32 -14.95 25.60
CA PHE A 9 2.40 -16.10 24.70
C PHE A 9 3.66 -16.95 24.92
N TYR A 10 4.57 -16.58 25.83
CA TYR A 10 5.84 -17.27 26.04
C TYR A 10 5.69 -18.80 26.23
N ASP A 11 4.81 -19.23 27.13
CA ASP A 11 4.61 -20.65 27.41
C ASP A 11 3.98 -21.39 26.22
N ARG A 12 3.16 -20.71 25.42
CA ARG A 12 2.62 -21.26 24.16
C ARG A 12 3.72 -21.46 23.14
N HIS A 13 4.60 -20.48 22.97
CA HIS A 13 5.76 -20.58 22.08
C HIS A 13 6.64 -21.77 22.48
N LYS A 14 6.94 -21.90 23.78
CA LYS A 14 7.69 -23.04 24.33
C LYS A 14 6.98 -24.37 24.12
N GLY A 15 5.67 -24.42 24.36
CA GLY A 15 4.83 -25.60 24.15
C GLY A 15 4.78 -26.05 22.68
N LEU A 16 4.87 -25.10 21.74
CA LEU A 16 4.98 -25.35 20.30
C LEU A 16 6.41 -25.69 19.84
N GLY A 17 7.37 -25.81 20.77
CA GLY A 17 8.76 -26.15 20.46
C GLY A 17 9.54 -25.00 19.81
N ALA A 18 9.11 -23.75 19.99
CA ALA A 18 9.80 -22.60 19.43
C ALA A 18 11.20 -22.43 20.02
N LYS A 19 12.15 -22.05 19.17
CA LYS A 19 13.47 -21.60 19.62
C LYS A 19 13.34 -20.16 20.09
N ILE A 20 13.59 -19.91 21.37
CA ILE A 20 13.50 -18.58 21.98
C ILE A 20 14.89 -17.90 21.96
N VAL A 21 14.92 -16.60 21.67
CA VAL A 21 16.11 -15.75 21.71
C VAL A 21 15.80 -14.43 22.42
N GLU A 22 16.83 -13.73 22.86
CA GLU A 22 16.74 -12.33 23.26
C GLU A 22 16.52 -11.45 22.01
N PHE A 23 15.47 -10.63 22.03
CA PHE A 23 15.19 -9.64 20.99
C PHE A 23 14.57 -8.39 21.62
N GLY A 24 15.27 -7.26 21.55
CA GLY A 24 14.79 -5.98 22.07
C GLY A 24 14.47 -5.99 23.58
N GLY A 25 15.20 -6.78 24.37
CA GLY A 25 14.94 -6.98 25.81
C GLY A 25 13.83 -7.98 26.15
N TRP A 26 13.30 -8.70 25.16
CA TRP A 26 12.27 -9.73 25.31
C TRP A 26 12.77 -11.12 24.92
N GLU A 27 12.22 -12.15 25.56
CA GLU A 27 12.32 -13.53 25.10
C GLU A 27 11.28 -13.82 24.02
N MET A 28 11.71 -13.93 22.76
CA MET A 28 10.83 -14.08 21.59
C MET A 28 11.18 -15.31 20.75
N PRO A 29 10.20 -15.93 20.05
CA PRO A 29 10.47 -17.05 19.14
C PRO A 29 11.19 -16.57 17.87
N ILE A 30 12.42 -17.03 17.64
CA ILE A 30 13.13 -16.78 16.37
C ILE A 30 12.57 -17.64 15.24
N GLN A 31 12.19 -18.88 15.56
CA GLN A 31 11.57 -19.85 14.65
C GLN A 31 10.88 -20.97 15.45
N TYR A 32 9.94 -21.64 14.82
CA TYR A 32 9.27 -22.87 15.23
C TYR A 32 9.97 -24.10 14.59
N PRO A 33 9.57 -25.35 14.93
CA PRO A 33 10.27 -26.55 14.46
C PRO A 33 10.37 -26.72 12.94
N SER A 34 9.44 -26.18 12.16
CA SER A 34 9.49 -26.18 10.69
C SER A 34 10.62 -25.32 10.12
N GLY A 35 11.09 -24.32 10.88
CA GLY A 35 12.17 -23.41 10.51
C GLY A 35 11.72 -22.23 9.65
N ILE A 36 12.60 -21.24 9.55
CA ILE A 36 12.36 -19.93 8.90
C ILE A 36 11.86 -20.06 7.46
N VAL A 37 12.39 -21.02 6.70
CA VAL A 37 12.02 -21.22 5.28
C VAL A 37 10.55 -21.60 5.15
N GLU A 38 10.12 -22.63 5.87
CA GLU A 38 8.75 -23.11 5.83
C GLU A 38 7.77 -22.10 6.41
N GLU A 39 8.14 -21.39 7.47
CA GLU A 39 7.34 -20.29 8.03
C GLU A 39 7.09 -19.14 7.04
N HIS A 40 8.14 -18.70 6.33
CA HIS A 40 8.00 -17.69 5.27
C HIS A 40 7.04 -18.17 4.19
N LEU A 41 7.26 -19.39 3.68
CA LEU A 41 6.47 -19.99 2.62
C LEU A 41 5.00 -20.21 3.03
N ALA A 42 4.76 -20.61 4.28
CA ALA A 42 3.43 -20.74 4.87
C ALA A 42 2.69 -19.40 4.92
N THR A 43 3.40 -18.30 5.21
CA THR A 43 2.81 -16.95 5.18
C THR A 43 2.42 -16.54 3.75
N ARG A 44 3.29 -16.81 2.76
CA ARG A 44 3.08 -16.45 1.34
C ARG A 44 1.91 -17.19 0.68
N LYS A 45 1.60 -18.41 1.12
CA LYS A 45 0.56 -19.28 0.53
C LYS A 45 -0.69 -19.41 1.40
N GLY A 46 -0.54 -19.22 2.71
CA GLY A 46 -1.57 -19.45 3.72
C GLY A 46 -1.87 -18.23 4.58
N ALA A 47 -1.78 -18.41 5.90
CA ALA A 47 -1.91 -17.35 6.89
C ALA A 47 -0.87 -17.55 7.99
N GLY A 48 0.08 -16.62 8.10
CA GLY A 48 1.04 -16.56 9.20
C GLY A 48 0.48 -15.74 10.37
N LEU A 49 0.62 -16.27 11.59
CA LEU A 49 0.27 -15.62 12.85
C LEU A 49 1.54 -15.27 13.62
N PHE A 50 1.74 -14.00 13.92
CA PHE A 50 2.93 -13.48 14.58
C PHE A 50 2.55 -12.90 15.95
N ASP A 51 3.30 -13.27 16.98
CA ASP A 51 3.30 -12.53 18.25
C ASP A 51 4.21 -11.30 18.13
N ILE A 52 3.58 -10.13 18.12
CA ILE A 52 4.28 -8.84 18.07
C ILE A 52 4.04 -8.01 19.33
N SER A 53 3.67 -8.68 20.42
CA SER A 53 3.43 -8.07 21.73
C SER A 53 4.71 -7.57 22.43
N HIS A 54 5.88 -7.68 21.80
CA HIS A 54 7.12 -7.08 22.30
C HIS A 54 7.26 -5.59 21.89
N MET A 55 6.54 -5.13 20.85
CA MET A 55 6.57 -3.74 20.40
C MET A 55 6.06 -2.79 21.49
N GLY A 56 6.55 -1.54 21.55
CA GLY A 56 6.04 -0.55 22.50
C GLY A 56 4.65 -0.06 22.10
N ARG A 57 3.75 0.13 23.05
CA ARG A 57 2.36 0.58 22.82
C ARG A 57 2.02 1.72 23.76
N PHE A 58 1.93 2.93 23.23
CA PHE A 58 1.64 4.13 24.00
C PHE A 58 0.24 4.66 23.66
N ILE A 59 -0.62 4.79 24.67
CA ILE A 59 -1.90 5.47 24.53
C ILE A 59 -1.68 6.96 24.76
N VAL A 60 -2.25 7.79 23.89
CA VAL A 60 -2.24 9.25 23.98
C VAL A 60 -3.67 9.76 23.99
N ARG A 61 -4.04 10.51 25.03
CA ARG A 61 -5.36 11.12 25.24
C ARG A 61 -5.24 12.59 25.67
N GLY A 62 -6.36 13.28 25.79
CA GLY A 62 -6.44 14.68 26.23
C GLY A 62 -6.73 15.64 25.08
N THR A 63 -7.19 16.84 25.40
CA THR A 63 -7.65 17.81 24.38
C THR A 63 -6.51 18.35 23.52
N ALA A 64 -5.26 18.28 24.00
CA ALA A 64 -4.06 18.64 23.23
C ALA A 64 -3.37 17.47 22.54
N ALA A 65 -3.89 16.23 22.65
CA ALA A 65 -3.24 15.03 22.09
C ALA A 65 -2.91 15.17 20.61
N VAL A 66 -3.83 15.70 19.80
CA VAL A 66 -3.60 15.91 18.35
C VAL A 66 -2.47 16.91 18.11
N LYS A 67 -2.46 18.04 18.84
CA LYS A 67 -1.40 19.06 18.68
C LYS A 67 -0.03 18.50 19.06
N PHE A 68 0.03 17.75 20.16
CA PHE A 68 1.25 17.06 20.59
C PHE A 68 1.72 16.06 19.54
N LEU A 69 0.84 15.18 19.06
CA LEU A 69 1.18 14.18 18.05
C LEU A 69 1.58 14.83 16.71
N GLN A 70 0.94 15.93 16.30
CA GLN A 70 1.35 16.71 15.11
C GLN A 70 2.75 17.27 15.25
N HIS A 71 3.17 17.66 16.46
CA HIS A 71 4.50 18.18 16.72
C HIS A 71 5.56 17.07 16.83
N ALA A 72 5.23 15.95 17.48
CA ALA A 72 6.15 14.87 17.76
C ALA A 72 6.37 13.91 16.57
N LEU A 73 5.39 13.81 15.66
CA LEU A 73 5.39 12.84 14.57
C LEU A 73 5.50 13.52 13.21
N THR A 74 6.09 12.84 12.22
CA THR A 74 6.28 13.41 10.88
C THR A 74 5.04 13.38 9.98
N ASN A 75 4.07 12.49 10.24
CA ASN A 75 2.85 12.37 9.44
C ASN A 75 1.70 13.21 10.01
N ASN A 76 0.71 13.53 9.17
CA ASN A 76 -0.40 14.40 9.53
C ASN A 76 -1.46 13.65 10.35
N VAL A 77 -1.51 13.90 11.65
CA VAL A 77 -2.46 13.28 12.59
C VAL A 77 -3.89 13.72 12.29
N ASP A 78 -4.12 14.97 11.87
CA ASP A 78 -5.45 15.46 11.50
C ASP A 78 -6.03 14.78 10.24
N ALA A 79 -5.18 14.10 9.45
CA ALA A 79 -5.62 13.33 8.29
C ALA A 79 -6.11 11.91 8.66
N LEU A 80 -5.96 11.48 9.92
CA LEU A 80 -6.50 10.21 10.41
C LEU A 80 -8.02 10.28 10.56
N ASP A 81 -8.73 9.90 9.49
CA ASP A 81 -10.17 9.72 9.54
C ASP A 81 -10.52 8.28 9.94
N LEU A 82 -11.15 8.13 11.11
CA LEU A 82 -11.71 6.88 11.63
C LEU A 82 -12.65 6.16 10.66
N ARG A 83 -13.33 6.91 9.79
CA ARG A 83 -14.32 6.37 8.84
C ARG A 83 -13.68 5.75 7.60
N GLU A 84 -12.40 6.02 7.35
CA GLU A 84 -11.70 5.57 6.14
C GLU A 84 -10.42 4.81 6.43
N THR A 85 -9.52 5.40 7.22
CA THR A 85 -8.20 4.83 7.53
C THR A 85 -8.07 4.67 9.04
N GLY A 86 -7.82 5.72 9.80
CA GLY A 86 -7.67 5.56 11.25
C GLY A 86 -6.38 4.82 11.64
N ALA A 87 -5.49 4.51 10.70
CA ALA A 87 -4.10 4.20 10.97
C ALA A 87 -3.15 4.85 9.96
N GLN A 88 -1.93 5.16 10.38
CA GLN A 88 -0.87 5.65 9.49
C GLN A 88 0.53 5.30 9.99
N TYR A 89 1.41 5.01 9.03
CA TYR A 89 2.85 4.95 9.27
C TYR A 89 3.41 6.37 9.46
N THR A 90 4.29 6.55 10.42
CA THR A 90 4.88 7.84 10.77
C THR A 90 6.28 7.65 11.33
N LEU A 91 7.08 8.71 11.39
CA LEU A 91 8.40 8.69 12.01
C LEU A 91 8.37 9.57 13.27
N ILE A 92 9.21 9.23 14.23
CA ILE A 92 9.65 10.12 15.31
C ILE A 92 11.02 10.65 14.86
N SER A 93 11.07 11.90 14.44
CA SER A 93 12.29 12.52 13.90
C SER A 93 13.02 13.35 14.95
N ASN A 94 14.33 13.49 14.77
CA ASN A 94 15.12 14.50 15.47
C ASN A 94 15.27 15.78 14.63
N GLU A 95 15.90 16.81 15.19
CA GLU A 95 16.07 18.11 14.54
C GLU A 95 16.91 18.06 13.25
N THR A 96 17.80 17.06 13.12
CA THR A 96 18.67 16.86 11.95
C THR A 96 18.01 16.08 10.81
N GLY A 97 16.77 15.61 11.02
CA GLY A 97 16.00 14.86 10.02
C GLY A 97 16.36 13.38 9.93
N GLY A 98 17.04 12.84 10.94
CA GLY A 98 17.18 11.41 11.18
C GLY A 98 16.05 10.84 12.02
N ALA A 99 15.95 9.51 12.03
CA ALA A 99 14.92 8.79 12.78
C ALA A 99 15.37 8.52 14.21
N VAL A 100 14.62 9.05 15.18
CA VAL A 100 14.61 8.51 16.56
C VAL A 100 13.96 7.14 16.53
N ASP A 101 12.80 7.01 15.88
CA ASP A 101 12.18 5.73 15.56
C ASP A 101 11.24 5.85 14.35
N ASP A 102 10.85 4.72 13.77
CA ASP A 102 9.63 4.63 12.97
C ASP A 102 8.48 4.01 13.78
N ALA A 103 7.25 4.43 13.49
CA ALA A 103 6.09 4.09 14.30
C ALA A 103 4.82 3.96 13.47
N TYR A 104 3.80 3.37 14.08
CA TYR A 104 2.44 3.37 13.55
C TYR A 104 1.49 4.04 14.53
N LEU A 105 0.72 5.02 14.04
CA LEU A 105 -0.30 5.69 14.82
C LEU A 105 -1.67 5.13 14.43
N TYR A 106 -2.41 4.64 15.41
CA TYR A 106 -3.77 4.17 15.28
C TYR A 106 -4.73 5.09 16.03
N ASN A 107 -5.91 5.29 15.47
CA ASN A 107 -7.07 5.89 16.12
C ASN A 107 -8.18 4.86 15.96
N PHE A 108 -8.63 4.22 17.04
CA PHE A 108 -9.75 3.26 16.99
C PHE A 108 -11.05 3.86 17.50
N VAL A 109 -10.94 4.87 18.37
CA VAL A 109 -12.05 5.57 19.01
C VAL A 109 -11.68 7.05 19.15
N GLU A 110 -12.66 7.93 18.99
CA GLU A 110 -12.43 9.37 19.00
C GLU A 110 -11.79 9.83 20.32
N GLY A 111 -10.75 10.67 20.22
CA GLY A 111 -10.02 11.20 21.37
C GLY A 111 -8.96 10.27 21.99
N GLU A 112 -8.75 9.07 21.44
CA GLU A 112 -7.71 8.14 21.88
C GLU A 112 -6.85 7.67 20.71
N TYR A 113 -5.53 7.84 20.85
CA TYR A 113 -4.56 7.38 19.87
C TYR A 113 -3.67 6.31 20.48
N LEU A 114 -3.38 5.26 19.71
CA LEU A 114 -2.42 4.22 20.06
C LEU A 114 -1.21 4.34 19.15
N LEU A 115 -0.08 4.76 19.70
CA LEU A 115 1.20 4.82 19.01
C LEU A 115 1.98 3.53 19.28
N VAL A 116 2.31 2.79 18.22
CA VAL A 116 3.10 1.57 18.27
C VAL A 116 4.53 1.87 17.80
N VAL A 117 5.52 1.58 18.65
CA VAL A 117 6.95 1.85 18.41
C VAL A 117 7.77 0.56 18.46
N ASN A 118 9.00 0.59 17.94
CA ASN A 118 9.86 -0.59 17.92
C ASN A 118 10.25 -1.04 19.34
N ALA A 119 10.30 -2.35 19.56
CA ALA A 119 10.56 -2.92 20.89
C ALA A 119 11.89 -2.44 21.51
N ALA A 120 12.96 -2.41 20.71
CA ALA A 120 14.28 -1.96 21.14
C ALA A 120 14.34 -0.46 21.46
N ASN A 121 13.39 0.33 20.95
CA ASN A 121 13.37 1.79 21.11
C ASN A 121 12.36 2.27 22.15
N ARG A 122 11.49 1.40 22.68
CA ARG A 122 10.42 1.75 23.66
C ARG A 122 10.88 2.76 24.72
N GLU A 123 11.96 2.49 25.45
CA GLU A 123 12.42 3.40 26.51
C GLU A 123 12.98 4.73 25.98
N LYS A 124 13.65 4.69 24.82
CA LYS A 124 14.20 5.88 24.15
C LYS A 124 13.07 6.77 23.66
N ASP A 125 12.07 6.18 23.01
CA ASP A 125 10.92 6.89 22.46
C ASP A 125 10.04 7.43 23.58
N TRP A 126 9.84 6.65 24.64
CA TRP A 126 9.13 7.12 25.84
C TRP A 126 9.78 8.38 26.41
N LYS A 127 11.10 8.37 26.63
CA LYS A 127 11.83 9.54 27.14
C LYS A 127 11.75 10.72 26.19
N HIS A 128 11.88 10.49 24.89
CA HIS A 128 11.79 11.54 23.88
C HIS A 128 10.39 12.18 23.86
N LEU A 129 9.34 11.37 23.81
CA LEU A 129 7.96 11.85 23.82
C LEU A 129 7.61 12.58 25.13
N GLN A 130 8.08 12.07 26.27
CA GLN A 130 7.93 12.75 27.57
C GLN A 130 8.66 14.10 27.59
N SER A 131 9.83 14.23 26.96
CA SER A 131 10.50 15.54 26.89
C SER A 131 9.73 16.56 26.06
N LEU A 132 9.00 16.11 25.04
CA LEU A 132 8.18 16.97 24.19
C LEU A 132 6.82 17.30 24.82
N ILE A 133 6.30 16.45 25.72
CA ILE A 133 4.98 16.65 26.33
C ILE A 133 4.95 17.84 27.29
N GLU A 134 6.10 18.23 27.84
CA GLU A 134 6.22 19.32 28.84
C GLU A 134 5.69 20.66 28.30
N ASP A 135 5.72 20.83 26.98
CA ASP A 135 5.22 22.02 26.27
C ASP A 135 3.70 22.00 25.97
N PHE A 136 3.01 20.90 26.31
CA PHE A 136 1.59 20.71 26.01
C PHE A 136 0.77 20.53 27.29
N SER A 137 -0.21 21.41 27.50
CA SER A 137 -1.19 21.22 28.56
C SER A 137 -2.27 20.21 28.15
N ASP A 138 -2.68 19.33 29.06
CA ASP A 138 -3.75 18.34 28.85
C ASP A 138 -3.44 17.27 27.77
N VAL A 139 -2.32 16.57 27.98
CA VAL A 139 -1.98 15.33 27.27
C VAL A 139 -1.68 14.24 28.31
N ASP A 140 -2.37 13.11 28.20
CA ASP A 140 -2.12 11.89 28.97
C ASP A 140 -1.41 10.88 28.06
N LEU A 141 -0.13 10.62 28.34
CA LEU A 141 0.69 9.62 27.65
C LEU A 141 0.92 8.44 28.60
N LYS A 142 0.38 7.27 28.24
CA LYS A 142 0.45 6.04 29.04
C LYS A 142 1.13 4.92 28.26
N ASP A 143 2.09 4.26 28.89
CA ASP A 143 2.69 3.03 28.35
C ASP A 143 1.82 1.81 28.69
N CYS A 144 1.14 1.28 27.68
CA CYS A 144 0.27 0.12 27.75
C CYS A 144 0.90 -1.12 27.09
N THR A 145 2.23 -1.16 26.97
CA THR A 145 2.95 -2.29 26.35
C THR A 145 2.63 -3.61 27.04
N GLU A 146 2.55 -3.65 28.37
CA GLU A 146 2.26 -4.91 29.06
C GLU A 146 0.76 -5.20 29.19
N GLU A 147 -0.10 -4.19 29.00
CA GLU A 147 -1.57 -4.29 29.17
C GLU A 147 -2.30 -4.73 27.88
N ILE A 148 -1.70 -4.46 26.71
CA ILE A 148 -2.28 -4.73 25.40
C ILE A 148 -1.40 -5.73 24.66
N VAL A 149 -1.99 -6.83 24.19
CA VAL A 149 -1.33 -7.75 23.26
C VAL A 149 -1.49 -7.28 21.82
N MET A 150 -0.54 -7.68 20.98
CA MET A 150 -0.59 -7.37 19.56
C MET A 150 -0.23 -8.63 18.76
N LEU A 151 -1.14 -9.06 17.89
CA LEU A 151 -0.95 -10.18 16.97
C LEU A 151 -1.01 -9.67 15.53
N ALA A 152 -0.21 -10.23 14.64
CA ALA A 152 -0.36 -9.98 13.20
C ALA A 152 -0.80 -11.26 12.48
N LEU A 153 -1.87 -11.18 11.70
CA LEU A 153 -2.37 -12.24 10.83
C LEU A 153 -2.18 -11.82 9.38
N GLN A 154 -1.27 -12.49 8.68
CA GLN A 154 -0.73 -12.02 7.39
C GLN A 154 -0.80 -13.15 6.36
N GLY A 155 -1.16 -12.83 5.11
CA GLY A 155 -1.19 -13.79 4.01
C GLY A 155 -2.55 -13.91 3.32
N PRO A 156 -2.63 -14.57 2.17
CA PRO A 156 -3.82 -14.65 1.32
C PRO A 156 -5.04 -15.25 2.03
N ILE A 157 -4.85 -16.11 3.04
CA ILE A 157 -5.95 -16.77 3.78
C ILE A 157 -6.34 -15.98 5.04
N SER A 158 -5.55 -14.99 5.47
CA SER A 158 -5.78 -14.20 6.70
C SER A 158 -7.20 -13.67 6.82
N ARG A 159 -7.71 -13.04 5.74
CA ARG A 159 -9.06 -12.50 5.65
C ARG A 159 -10.11 -13.56 5.92
N LYS A 160 -9.99 -14.73 5.29
CA LYS A 160 -10.95 -15.83 5.45
C LYS A 160 -11.00 -16.29 6.90
N LEU A 161 -9.84 -16.56 7.51
CA LEU A 161 -9.77 -16.98 8.90
C LEU A 161 -10.39 -15.96 9.84
N LEU A 162 -10.14 -14.68 9.58
CA LEU A 162 -10.68 -13.59 10.39
C LEU A 162 -12.20 -13.48 10.28
N VAL A 163 -12.77 -13.56 9.06
CA VAL A 163 -14.23 -13.61 8.85
C VAL A 163 -14.86 -14.80 9.60
N ASP A 164 -14.23 -15.97 9.54
CA ASP A 164 -14.76 -17.21 10.11
C ASP A 164 -14.84 -17.19 11.65
N VAL A 165 -14.12 -16.29 12.33
CA VAL A 165 -14.09 -16.20 13.80
C VAL A 165 -14.83 -14.97 14.36
N ILE A 166 -15.17 -14.00 13.53
CA ILE A 166 -15.88 -12.78 13.96
C ILE A 166 -17.35 -13.12 14.27
N GLN A 167 -17.77 -12.80 15.49
CA GLN A 167 -19.15 -12.93 15.95
C GLN A 167 -19.98 -11.68 15.65
N SER A 168 -19.37 -10.49 15.79
CA SER A 168 -20.01 -9.20 15.47
C SER A 168 -18.98 -8.13 15.11
N GLY A 169 -19.41 -7.08 14.41
CA GLY A 169 -18.53 -6.02 13.88
C GLY A 169 -18.33 -6.16 12.37
N ARG A 170 -17.44 -5.34 11.81
CA ARG A 170 -17.10 -5.36 10.37
C ARG A 170 -15.60 -5.31 10.20
N LEU A 171 -15.08 -5.99 9.20
CA LEU A 171 -13.66 -5.93 8.86
C LEU A 171 -13.24 -4.54 8.38
N PRO A 172 -11.99 -4.13 8.62
CA PRO A 172 -11.42 -2.91 8.08
C PRO A 172 -11.03 -3.14 6.62
N GLU A 173 -12.01 -3.10 5.72
CA GLU A 173 -11.83 -3.34 4.29
C GLU A 173 -12.67 -2.38 3.45
N PRO A 174 -12.28 -2.11 2.18
CA PRO A 174 -11.12 -2.65 1.45
C PRO A 174 -9.86 -1.77 1.56
N ILE A 175 -9.90 -0.69 2.34
CA ILE A 175 -8.87 0.36 2.36
C ILE A 175 -7.71 -0.08 3.26
N ARG A 176 -6.47 0.06 2.79
CA ARG A 176 -5.28 -0.22 3.61
C ARG A 176 -5.20 0.80 4.75
N ASN A 177 -4.73 0.38 5.92
CA ASN A 177 -4.70 1.18 7.13
C ASN A 177 -6.08 1.58 7.64
N SER A 178 -7.16 0.93 7.18
CA SER A 178 -8.47 1.06 7.82
C SER A 178 -8.47 0.34 9.18
N VAL A 179 -9.33 0.79 10.09
CA VAL A 179 -9.49 0.21 11.42
C VAL A 179 -10.95 -0.15 11.69
N SER A 180 -11.15 -1.06 12.63
CA SER A 180 -12.46 -1.48 13.09
C SER A 180 -12.37 -2.11 14.47
N THR A 181 -13.53 -2.33 15.10
CA THR A 181 -13.65 -3.16 16.30
C THR A 181 -14.59 -4.31 16.00
N VAL A 182 -14.18 -5.51 16.38
CA VAL A 182 -14.93 -6.75 16.21
C VAL A 182 -14.99 -7.53 17.51
N THR A 183 -15.92 -8.47 17.60
CA THR A 183 -16.02 -9.42 18.72
C THR A 183 -15.60 -10.81 18.24
N ILE A 184 -14.67 -11.45 18.94
CA ILE A 184 -14.21 -12.83 18.68
C ILE A 184 -14.25 -13.57 20.01
N GLU A 185 -15.00 -14.67 20.11
CA GLU A 185 -15.14 -15.46 21.36
C GLU A 185 -15.49 -14.59 22.59
N GLY A 186 -16.36 -13.59 22.42
CA GLY A 186 -16.73 -12.63 23.47
C GLY A 186 -15.70 -11.52 23.76
N VAL A 187 -14.49 -11.60 23.19
CA VAL A 187 -13.42 -10.60 23.33
C VAL A 187 -13.65 -9.43 22.37
N GLN A 188 -13.54 -8.20 22.87
CA GLN A 188 -13.47 -7.00 22.03
C GLN A 188 -12.06 -6.87 21.43
N VAL A 189 -11.97 -6.91 20.10
CA VAL A 189 -10.71 -6.86 19.37
C VAL A 189 -10.70 -5.65 18.45
N LYS A 190 -9.72 -4.77 18.64
CA LYS A 190 -9.39 -3.69 17.71
C LYS A 190 -8.60 -4.31 16.55
N VAL A 191 -9.04 -4.11 15.31
CA VAL A 191 -8.42 -4.70 14.11
C VAL A 191 -8.03 -3.61 13.14
N ALA A 192 -6.78 -3.64 12.65
CA ALA A 192 -6.28 -2.73 11.64
C ALA A 192 -5.82 -3.50 10.40
N ARG A 193 -6.08 -2.97 9.20
CA ARG A 193 -5.56 -3.51 7.93
C ARG A 193 -4.13 -3.02 7.67
N THR A 194 -3.23 -3.44 8.56
CA THR A 194 -1.80 -3.12 8.57
C THR A 194 -0.97 -4.40 8.57
N GLY A 195 0.32 -4.26 8.25
CA GLY A 195 1.19 -5.44 8.14
C GLY A 195 2.59 -5.10 7.67
N TYR A 196 3.51 -6.03 7.99
CA TYR A 196 4.95 -5.89 7.80
C TYR A 196 5.54 -7.01 6.94
N THR A 197 4.72 -7.62 6.08
CA THR A 197 5.10 -8.80 5.28
C THR A 197 5.08 -8.56 3.77
N GLY A 198 4.53 -7.43 3.33
CA GLY A 198 4.24 -7.16 1.92
C GLY A 198 2.98 -7.85 1.38
N GLU A 199 2.33 -8.70 2.17
CA GLU A 199 1.10 -9.39 1.76
C GLU A 199 -0.05 -8.40 1.49
N PRO A 200 -0.82 -8.60 0.39
CA PRO A 200 -1.97 -7.75 0.10
C PRO A 200 -3.08 -7.83 1.16
N LEU A 201 -3.24 -9.00 1.78
CA LEU A 201 -4.17 -9.26 2.86
C LEU A 201 -3.39 -9.44 4.16
N CYS A 202 -3.55 -8.46 5.04
CA CYS A 202 -2.81 -8.33 6.28
C CYS A 202 -3.67 -7.61 7.32
N PHE A 203 -3.64 -8.14 8.54
CA PHE A 203 -4.35 -7.58 9.68
C PHE A 203 -3.45 -7.60 10.93
N GLU A 204 -3.59 -6.58 11.76
CA GLU A 204 -3.04 -6.55 13.12
C GLU A 204 -4.20 -6.43 14.11
N LEU A 205 -4.12 -7.20 15.18
CA LEU A 205 -5.16 -7.35 16.19
C LEU A 205 -4.63 -6.91 17.55
N PHE A 206 -5.43 -6.11 18.24
CA PHE A 206 -5.12 -5.57 19.56
C PHE A 206 -6.24 -5.96 20.53
N ALA A 207 -5.86 -6.52 21.67
CA ALA A 207 -6.78 -6.93 22.73
C ALA A 207 -6.12 -6.76 24.10
N SER A 208 -6.90 -6.92 25.16
CA SER A 208 -6.37 -6.98 26.52
C SER A 208 -5.38 -8.14 26.65
N GLN A 209 -4.38 -8.00 27.53
CA GLN A 209 -3.39 -9.05 27.74
C GLN A 209 -4.02 -10.41 28.11
N ASP A 210 -5.02 -10.40 28.98
CA ASP A 210 -5.69 -11.60 29.48
C ASP A 210 -6.49 -12.33 28.40
N ASP A 211 -7.00 -11.60 27.40
CA ASP A 211 -7.76 -12.16 26.29
C ASP A 211 -6.88 -12.66 25.13
N GLY A 212 -5.64 -12.21 25.04
CA GLY A 212 -4.70 -12.57 23.97
C GLY A 212 -4.59 -14.07 23.70
N PRO A 213 -4.37 -14.92 24.73
CA PRO A 213 -4.43 -16.37 24.65
C PRO A 213 -5.61 -16.95 23.86
N ILE A 214 -6.82 -16.42 24.07
CA ILE A 214 -8.05 -16.88 23.41
C ILE A 214 -7.93 -16.66 21.90
N LEU A 215 -7.49 -15.47 21.49
CA LEU A 215 -7.32 -15.11 20.08
C LEU A 215 -6.26 -15.98 19.40
N TRP A 216 -5.11 -16.16 20.05
CA TRP A 216 -4.03 -17.00 19.52
C TRP A 216 -4.49 -18.43 19.26
N ASP A 217 -5.07 -19.07 20.28
CA ASP A 217 -5.51 -20.46 20.20
C ASP A 217 -6.60 -20.63 19.12
N GLN A 218 -7.50 -19.66 19.01
CA GLN A 218 -8.55 -19.67 17.99
C GLN A 218 -7.99 -19.61 16.56
N PHE A 219 -7.05 -18.70 16.28
CA PHE A 219 -6.45 -18.61 14.95
C PHE A 219 -5.61 -19.83 14.60
N VAL A 220 -4.83 -20.36 15.54
CA VAL A 220 -4.05 -21.58 15.34
C VAL A 220 -4.99 -22.77 15.07
N ALA A 221 -6.08 -22.91 15.82
CA ALA A 221 -7.08 -23.96 15.60
C ALA A 221 -7.76 -23.86 14.22
N LYS A 222 -7.91 -22.64 13.68
CA LYS A 222 -8.44 -22.38 12.33
C LYS A 222 -7.40 -22.55 11.22
N GLY A 223 -6.15 -22.90 11.53
CA GLY A 223 -5.10 -23.20 10.57
C GLY A 223 -4.14 -22.06 10.28
N ALA A 224 -4.13 -20.99 11.09
CA ALA A 224 -3.04 -20.02 11.03
C ALA A 224 -1.73 -20.66 11.53
N THR A 225 -0.64 -20.44 10.81
CA THR A 225 0.68 -21.00 11.16
C THR A 225 1.43 -20.02 12.06
N PRO A 226 1.88 -20.40 13.27
CA PRO A 226 2.75 -19.56 14.08
C PRO A 226 4.07 -19.24 13.38
N ILE A 227 4.44 -17.96 13.33
CA ILE A 227 5.63 -17.47 12.64
C ILE A 227 6.57 -16.73 13.59
N GLY A 228 7.86 -17.06 13.53
CA GLY A 228 8.91 -16.45 14.35
C GLY A 228 9.55 -15.21 13.72
N LEU A 229 10.44 -14.57 14.49
CA LEU A 229 11.14 -13.34 14.09
C LEU A 229 12.01 -13.54 12.83
N GLY A 230 12.58 -14.72 12.62
CA GLY A 230 13.46 -14.98 11.48
C GLY A 230 12.68 -14.92 10.16
N ALA A 231 11.50 -15.54 10.10
CA ALA A 231 10.63 -15.45 8.95
C ALA A 231 10.06 -14.03 8.79
N ARG A 232 9.70 -13.34 9.87
CA ARG A 232 9.31 -11.91 9.84
C ARG A 232 10.37 -11.04 9.14
N ASP A 233 11.65 -11.22 9.47
CA ASP A 233 12.75 -10.48 8.82
C ASP A 233 12.93 -10.84 7.35
N THR A 234 12.76 -12.11 6.96
CA THR A 234 12.81 -12.47 5.52
C THR A 234 11.63 -11.90 4.74
N LEU A 235 10.42 -11.87 5.30
CA LEU A 235 9.20 -11.37 4.64
C LEU A 235 9.25 -9.86 4.43
N ARG A 236 9.67 -9.09 5.46
CA ARG A 236 9.80 -7.63 5.37
C ARG A 236 10.91 -7.22 4.40
N LEU A 237 12.03 -7.95 4.41
CA LEU A 237 13.16 -7.68 3.53
C LEU A 237 12.78 -7.89 2.06
N GLU A 238 12.05 -8.97 1.78
CA GLU A 238 11.52 -9.23 0.45
C GLU A 238 10.52 -8.16 0.00
N ALA A 239 9.71 -7.63 0.93
CA ALA A 239 8.82 -6.50 0.67
C ALA A 239 9.54 -5.14 0.57
N GLY A 240 10.85 -5.10 0.84
CA GLY A 240 11.66 -3.88 0.85
C GLY A 240 11.38 -2.94 2.04
N LEU A 241 10.71 -3.42 3.09
CA LEU A 241 10.32 -2.59 4.24
C LEU A 241 11.53 -2.33 5.16
N PRO A 242 11.71 -1.08 5.63
CA PRO A 242 12.85 -0.72 6.49
C PRO A 242 12.72 -1.35 7.86
N LEU A 243 13.87 -1.63 8.48
CA LEU A 243 13.98 -1.98 9.91
C LEU A 243 14.84 -0.94 10.62
N TYR A 244 14.37 -0.41 11.75
CA TYR A 244 15.18 0.48 12.58
C TYR A 244 16.47 -0.21 13.04
N GLY A 245 17.58 0.53 13.00
CA GLY A 245 18.93 0.01 13.24
C GLY A 245 19.59 -0.57 11.98
N HIS A 246 18.89 -0.58 10.84
CA HIS A 246 19.41 -1.07 9.56
C HIS A 246 19.22 -0.04 8.44
N GLU A 247 17.97 0.22 8.04
CA GLU A 247 17.65 1.21 6.99
C GLU A 247 17.33 2.60 7.56
N LEU A 248 17.09 2.68 8.87
CA LEU A 248 16.81 3.89 9.64
C LEU A 248 17.68 3.88 10.91
N GLY A 249 18.04 5.06 11.41
CA GLY A 249 18.93 5.22 12.56
C GLY A 249 20.34 5.60 12.11
N GLN A 250 21.35 4.84 12.51
CA GLN A 250 22.75 5.08 12.20
C GLN A 250 23.32 4.03 11.25
N ASP A 251 24.26 4.44 10.40
CA ASP A 251 25.02 3.55 9.54
C ASP A 251 26.20 2.90 10.33
N PRO A 252 26.93 1.94 9.72
CA PRO A 252 28.07 1.29 10.39
C PRO A 252 29.22 2.19 10.80
N ASP A 253 29.30 3.42 10.27
CA ASP A 253 30.28 4.45 10.65
C ASP A 253 29.70 5.39 11.73
N GLU A 254 28.61 5.00 12.40
CA GLU A 254 27.85 5.75 13.40
C GLU A 254 27.27 7.08 12.88
N LYS A 255 27.16 7.23 11.56
CA LYS A 255 26.55 8.42 10.95
C LYS A 255 25.06 8.24 10.81
N GLU A 256 24.32 9.29 11.13
CA GLU A 256 22.87 9.28 10.97
C GLU A 256 22.46 9.09 9.50
N ILE A 257 21.54 8.16 9.28
CA ILE A 257 20.90 7.93 7.98
C ILE A 257 19.72 8.92 7.86
N PRO A 258 19.70 9.79 6.83
CA PRO A 258 18.57 10.70 6.59
C PRO A 258 17.27 9.90 6.40
N ILE A 259 16.16 10.32 7.02
CA ILE A 259 14.87 9.59 6.90
C ILE A 259 14.47 9.36 5.43
N LEU A 260 14.59 10.38 4.58
CA LEU A 260 14.20 10.29 3.17
C LEU A 260 15.26 9.62 2.28
N ALA A 261 16.36 9.12 2.87
CA ALA A 261 17.25 8.20 2.19
C ALA A 261 16.58 6.84 1.97
N CYS A 262 15.58 6.47 2.78
CA CYS A 262 14.70 5.34 2.52
C CYS A 262 13.47 5.84 1.74
N PRO A 263 13.32 5.57 0.42
CA PRO A 263 12.23 6.17 -0.37
C PRO A 263 10.82 5.82 0.13
N LEU A 264 10.66 4.70 0.83
CA LEU A 264 9.40 4.29 1.43
C LEU A 264 8.95 5.19 2.58
N THR A 265 9.84 5.97 3.21
CA THR A 265 9.42 6.91 4.28
C THR A 265 8.74 8.16 3.74
N LYS A 266 8.82 8.42 2.43
CA LYS A 266 8.25 9.62 1.79
C LYS A 266 6.75 9.81 2.09
N PHE A 267 5.97 8.73 2.15
CA PHE A 267 4.54 8.81 2.44
C PHE A 267 4.22 8.96 3.94
N ALA A 268 5.23 8.89 4.80
CA ALA A 268 5.13 9.02 6.25
C ALA A 268 5.52 10.42 6.75
N VAL A 269 5.84 11.34 5.83
CA VAL A 269 6.19 12.72 6.14
C VAL A 269 5.22 13.65 5.42
N SER A 270 4.49 14.45 6.18
CA SER A 270 3.57 15.45 5.64
C SER A 270 4.21 16.84 5.74
N PHE A 271 4.24 17.54 4.62
CA PHE A 271 4.67 18.94 4.55
C PHE A 271 3.49 19.92 4.46
N SER A 272 2.23 19.46 4.62
CA SER A 272 1.06 20.36 4.61
C SER A 272 1.25 21.52 5.59
N PRO A 273 0.92 22.75 5.19
CA PRO A 273 0.89 23.89 6.10
C PRO A 273 -0.04 23.69 7.30
N LEU A 274 -1.11 22.88 7.17
CA LEU A 274 -2.03 22.64 8.29
C LEU A 274 -1.48 21.72 9.37
N LYS A 275 -0.50 20.87 9.03
CA LYS A 275 0.23 20.10 10.01
C LYS A 275 1.04 21.01 10.96
N GLY A 276 1.48 22.15 10.45
CA GLY A 276 2.32 23.09 11.19
C GLY A 276 3.76 22.59 11.36
N GLU A 277 4.43 23.18 12.35
CA GLU A 277 5.82 22.87 12.70
C GLU A 277 5.93 21.61 13.56
N PHE A 278 6.93 20.80 13.26
CA PHE A 278 7.21 19.55 13.96
C PHE A 278 8.72 19.30 14.01
N VAL A 279 9.15 18.44 14.93
CA VAL A 279 10.58 18.18 15.17
C VAL A 279 11.26 17.72 13.88
N GLY A 280 12.30 18.43 13.42
CA GLY A 280 13.05 18.06 12.22
C GLY A 280 12.43 18.48 10.88
N ARG A 281 11.31 19.22 10.86
CA ARG A 281 10.63 19.65 9.63
C ARG A 281 11.57 20.33 8.63
N THR A 282 12.38 21.29 9.07
CA THR A 282 13.33 22.02 8.20
C THR A 282 14.33 21.09 7.52
N ALA A 283 14.92 20.16 8.27
CA ALA A 283 15.85 19.19 7.71
C ALA A 283 15.16 18.23 6.73
N LEU A 284 13.94 17.79 7.05
CA LEU A 284 13.16 16.91 6.18
C LEU A 284 12.72 17.59 4.88
N VAL A 285 12.38 18.89 4.90
CA VAL A 285 12.13 19.67 3.67
C VAL A 285 13.38 19.67 2.79
N LYS A 286 14.55 19.91 3.39
CA LYS A 286 15.83 19.90 2.68
C LYS A 286 16.10 18.54 2.00
N GLN A 287 15.87 17.45 2.73
CA GLN A 287 16.00 16.08 2.20
C GLN A 287 14.97 15.80 1.08
N PHE A 288 13.73 16.29 1.21
CA PHE A 288 12.66 16.07 0.23
C PHE A 288 12.95 16.77 -1.10
N GLU A 289 13.45 18.00 -1.05
CA GLU A 289 13.86 18.75 -2.24
C GLU A 289 15.03 18.06 -2.96
N ALA A 290 16.00 17.52 -2.20
CA ALA A 290 17.09 16.73 -2.75
C ALA A 290 16.59 15.44 -3.40
N LEU A 291 15.75 14.67 -2.70
CA LEU A 291 15.14 13.44 -3.22
C LEU A 291 14.37 13.70 -4.52
N SER A 292 13.55 14.76 -4.56
CA SER A 292 12.74 15.11 -5.73
C SER A 292 13.61 15.42 -6.96
N LYS A 293 14.71 16.16 -6.77
CA LYS A 293 15.69 16.44 -7.83
C LYS A 293 16.44 15.19 -8.28
N ILE A 294 16.88 14.35 -7.34
CA ILE A 294 17.58 13.09 -7.64
C ILE A 294 16.69 12.16 -8.48
N ILE A 295 15.41 12.04 -8.14
CA ILE A 295 14.43 11.25 -8.91
C ILE A 295 14.30 11.79 -10.34
N SER A 296 14.32 13.11 -10.51
CA SER A 296 14.30 13.76 -11.84
C SER A 296 15.68 13.81 -12.52
N ARG A 297 16.68 13.07 -12.03
CA ARG A 297 18.06 13.03 -12.54
C ARG A 297 18.82 14.36 -12.46
N ASP A 298 18.35 15.28 -11.62
CA ASP A 298 19.07 16.50 -11.25
C ASP A 298 19.89 16.24 -9.97
N TYR A 299 21.21 16.14 -10.12
CA TYR A 299 22.13 15.87 -9.00
C TYR A 299 22.69 17.14 -8.35
N SER A 300 22.15 18.33 -8.64
CA SER A 300 22.61 19.60 -8.05
C SER A 300 22.55 19.66 -6.52
N ARG A 301 21.70 18.82 -5.91
CA ARG A 301 21.55 18.72 -4.44
C ARG A 301 21.94 17.35 -3.88
N ILE A 302 22.75 16.59 -4.61
CA ILE A 302 23.17 15.26 -4.16
C ILE A 302 23.92 15.29 -2.83
N SER A 303 24.59 16.39 -2.48
CA SER A 303 25.26 16.56 -1.18
C SER A 303 24.30 16.52 0.01
N ASP A 304 23.03 16.87 -0.18
CA ASP A 304 22.02 16.88 0.87
C ASP A 304 21.40 15.49 1.11
N LEU A 305 21.53 14.60 0.13
CA LEU A 305 21.08 13.21 0.21
C LEU A 305 22.03 12.33 -0.62
N PRO A 306 23.28 12.12 -0.13
CA PRO A 306 24.35 11.54 -0.94
C PRO A 306 24.13 10.07 -1.27
N ARG A 307 23.38 9.37 -0.42
CA ARG A 307 23.05 7.96 -0.56
C ARG A 307 21.57 7.72 -0.30
N MET A 308 21.07 6.58 -0.77
CA MET A 308 19.71 6.11 -0.54
C MET A 308 19.66 4.57 -0.46
N ILE A 309 18.64 4.07 0.24
CA ILE A 309 18.36 2.65 0.36
C ILE A 309 17.80 2.15 -0.97
N ARG A 310 18.47 1.12 -1.53
CA ARG A 310 18.10 0.47 -2.78
C ARG A 310 17.99 -1.05 -2.61
N PRO A 311 16.96 -1.69 -3.19
CA PRO A 311 16.94 -3.13 -3.31
C PRO A 311 18.00 -3.62 -4.31
N ILE A 312 18.71 -4.68 -3.94
CA ILE A 312 19.73 -5.31 -4.79
C ILE A 312 19.49 -6.82 -4.81
N ALA A 313 19.42 -7.38 -6.02
CA ALA A 313 19.37 -8.81 -6.24
C ALA A 313 20.80 -9.34 -6.41
N VAL A 314 21.18 -10.35 -5.62
CA VAL A 314 22.53 -10.93 -5.69
C VAL A 314 22.52 -12.04 -6.74
N ALA A 315 23.25 -11.83 -7.83
CA ALA A 315 23.25 -12.72 -8.99
C ALA A 315 24.18 -13.93 -8.81
N GLY A 316 25.26 -13.76 -8.04
CA GLY A 316 26.24 -14.82 -7.79
C GLY A 316 25.95 -15.68 -6.56
N ARG A 317 26.84 -16.65 -6.32
CA ARG A 317 26.77 -17.51 -5.13
C ARG A 317 27.26 -16.74 -3.90
N GLY A 318 26.39 -16.52 -2.93
CA GLY A 318 26.74 -15.87 -1.67
C GLY A 318 25.50 -15.40 -0.94
N ILE A 319 25.67 -14.95 0.30
CA ILE A 319 24.61 -14.32 1.08
C ILE A 319 25.15 -12.97 1.53
N ALA A 320 24.59 -11.89 0.98
CA ALA A 320 24.87 -10.54 1.45
C ALA A 320 24.38 -10.39 2.89
N ARG A 321 25.15 -9.70 3.74
CA ARG A 321 24.82 -9.41 5.15
C ARG A 321 25.05 -7.93 5.41
N GLY A 322 24.43 -7.39 6.46
CA GLY A 322 24.66 -6.01 6.91
C GLY A 322 26.16 -5.71 7.05
N GLY A 323 26.59 -4.54 6.58
CA GLY A 323 27.98 -4.09 6.55
C GLY A 323 28.79 -4.52 5.32
N ALA A 324 28.29 -5.43 4.48
CA ALA A 324 29.00 -5.82 3.26
C ALA A 324 29.14 -4.62 2.29
N ARG A 325 30.34 -4.38 1.78
CA ARG A 325 30.64 -3.25 0.91
C ARG A 325 30.10 -3.46 -0.51
N VAL A 326 29.59 -2.39 -1.11
CA VAL A 326 29.02 -2.38 -2.47
C VAL A 326 29.87 -1.50 -3.38
N PHE A 327 30.14 -2.00 -4.58
CA PHE A 327 31.00 -1.34 -5.55
C PHE A 327 30.34 -1.27 -6.94
N LYS A 328 30.63 -0.19 -7.67
CA LYS A 328 30.36 -0.03 -9.11
C LYS A 328 31.67 0.32 -9.79
N ASP A 329 32.07 -0.45 -10.80
CA ASP A 329 33.34 -0.25 -11.53
C ASP A 329 34.54 -0.05 -10.57
N GLU A 330 34.69 -0.95 -9.58
CA GLU A 330 35.72 -0.91 -8.51
C GLU A 330 35.61 0.26 -7.50
N ARG A 331 34.78 1.27 -7.77
CA ARG A 331 34.51 2.37 -6.84
C ARG A 331 33.54 1.90 -5.74
N HIS A 332 33.92 2.14 -4.49
CA HIS A 332 33.03 1.94 -3.35
C HIS A 332 31.89 2.96 -3.36
N ILE A 333 30.65 2.48 -3.38
CA ILE A 333 29.44 3.31 -3.48
C ILE A 333 28.53 3.21 -2.24
N GLY A 334 28.83 2.31 -1.29
CA GLY A 334 28.02 2.15 -0.08
C GLY A 334 28.11 0.76 0.53
N HIS A 335 27.12 0.40 1.33
CA HIS A 335 27.10 -0.88 2.04
C HIS A 335 25.69 -1.48 2.10
N VAL A 336 25.62 -2.80 2.30
CA VAL A 336 24.39 -3.53 2.58
C VAL A 336 23.92 -3.19 3.99
N THR A 337 22.64 -2.86 4.14
CA THR A 337 22.00 -2.59 5.44
C THR A 337 21.30 -3.85 5.98
N SER A 338 20.59 -4.56 5.11
CA SER A 338 19.91 -5.81 5.42
C SER A 338 20.11 -6.81 4.28
N GLY A 339 20.41 -8.07 4.57
CA GLY A 339 20.64 -9.08 3.52
C GLY A 339 20.51 -10.52 4.02
N THR A 340 19.83 -11.35 3.23
CA THR A 340 19.67 -12.78 3.52
C THR A 340 19.26 -13.60 2.30
N MET A 341 19.08 -14.90 2.52
CA MET A 341 18.39 -15.79 1.58
C MET A 341 16.89 -15.77 1.90
N VAL A 342 16.07 -15.51 0.90
CA VAL A 342 14.61 -15.59 1.02
C VAL A 342 14.08 -16.74 0.18
N PRO A 343 13.12 -17.53 0.69
CA PRO A 343 12.48 -18.56 -0.08
C PRO A 343 11.35 -17.99 -0.94
N LEU A 344 11.07 -18.64 -2.06
CA LEU A 344 9.88 -18.38 -2.84
C LEU A 344 9.28 -19.67 -3.41
N TRP A 345 7.96 -19.68 -3.55
CA TRP A 345 7.26 -20.71 -4.32
C TRP A 345 7.62 -20.59 -5.79
N ALA A 346 7.95 -21.71 -6.43
CA ALA A 346 7.99 -21.78 -7.87
C ALA A 346 6.58 -21.57 -8.41
N VAL A 347 6.47 -20.82 -9.49
CA VAL A 347 5.21 -20.40 -10.10
C VAL A 347 5.08 -21.06 -11.47
N GLU A 348 3.90 -21.60 -11.77
CA GLU A 348 3.51 -22.07 -13.09
C GLU A 348 2.48 -21.12 -13.71
N GLY A 349 2.44 -21.02 -15.04
CA GLY A 349 1.58 -20.07 -15.75
C GLY A 349 2.15 -18.65 -15.80
N GLU A 350 1.39 -17.72 -16.38
CA GLU A 350 1.85 -16.35 -16.66
C GLU A 350 0.86 -15.30 -16.14
N GLY A 351 1.37 -14.15 -15.70
CA GLY A 351 0.56 -13.02 -15.24
C GLY A 351 -0.44 -13.40 -14.13
N LEU A 352 -1.70 -13.01 -14.28
CA LEU A 352 -2.77 -13.31 -13.31
C LEU A 352 -3.14 -14.80 -13.24
N SER A 353 -2.90 -15.56 -14.31
CA SER A 353 -3.16 -17.01 -14.34
C SER A 353 -2.11 -17.82 -13.59
N SER A 354 -1.03 -17.17 -13.17
CA SER A 354 0.10 -17.86 -12.57
C SER A 354 -0.21 -18.32 -11.14
N ALA A 355 0.07 -19.59 -10.87
CA ALA A 355 -0.25 -20.29 -9.65
C ALA A 355 1.03 -20.79 -8.97
N GLN A 356 1.08 -20.67 -7.64
CA GLN A 356 2.18 -21.21 -6.84
C GLN A 356 2.11 -22.73 -6.81
N THR A 357 3.23 -23.39 -7.05
CA THR A 357 3.40 -24.85 -6.95
C THR A 357 3.74 -25.26 -5.51
N ASP A 358 4.02 -26.54 -5.29
CA ASP A 358 4.56 -27.06 -4.03
C ASP A 358 6.09 -27.14 -4.02
N LYS A 359 6.76 -26.69 -5.09
CA LYS A 359 8.22 -26.58 -5.16
C LYS A 359 8.64 -25.17 -4.74
N HIS A 360 9.71 -25.06 -3.98
CA HIS A 360 10.28 -23.76 -3.62
C HIS A 360 11.75 -23.66 -4.02
N GLN A 361 12.23 -22.44 -4.12
CA GLN A 361 13.63 -22.10 -4.36
C GLN A 361 14.08 -21.00 -3.40
N LEU A 362 15.41 -20.86 -3.23
CA LEU A 362 16.00 -19.79 -2.44
C LEU A 362 16.70 -18.79 -3.36
N ARG A 363 16.65 -17.51 -3.01
CA ARG A 363 17.40 -16.44 -3.68
C ARG A 363 18.07 -15.52 -2.65
N SER A 364 19.23 -14.97 -3.00
CA SER A 364 19.88 -13.97 -2.16
C SER A 364 19.45 -12.56 -2.59
N ILE A 365 18.98 -11.79 -1.63
CA ILE A 365 18.57 -10.40 -1.81
C ILE A 365 19.11 -9.55 -0.67
N CYS A 366 19.22 -8.25 -0.91
CA CYS A 366 19.51 -7.27 0.12
C CYS A 366 18.88 -5.90 -0.16
N LEU A 367 18.88 -5.08 0.89
CA LEU A 367 18.77 -3.63 0.83
C LEU A 367 20.17 -3.05 1.10
N ALA A 368 20.52 -1.98 0.40
CA ALA A 368 21.81 -1.33 0.54
C ALA A 368 21.70 0.19 0.52
N TYR A 369 22.46 0.85 1.38
CA TYR A 369 22.61 2.30 1.43
C TYR A 369 23.76 2.72 0.52
N ILE A 370 23.43 3.17 -0.69
CA ILE A 370 24.39 3.41 -1.78
C ILE A 370 24.23 4.79 -2.42
N ASP A 371 25.24 5.27 -3.14
CA ASP A 371 25.27 6.58 -3.81
C ASP A 371 23.97 6.87 -4.57
N SER A 372 23.39 8.07 -4.37
CA SER A 372 22.05 8.42 -4.86
C SER A 372 21.91 8.55 -6.37
N ASN A 373 23.03 8.59 -7.10
CA ASN A 373 23.05 8.59 -8.56
C ASN A 373 23.01 7.19 -9.18
N ILE A 374 23.02 6.14 -8.36
CA ILE A 374 22.85 4.76 -8.81
C ILE A 374 21.37 4.51 -9.15
N ILE A 375 21.15 3.90 -10.30
CA ILE A 375 19.82 3.74 -10.89
C ILE A 375 19.45 2.26 -11.00
N ASP A 376 18.16 1.99 -11.19
CA ASP A 376 17.67 0.63 -11.36
C ASP A 376 18.31 -0.02 -12.61
N ASP A 377 18.46 -1.35 -12.58
CA ASP A 377 19.12 -2.19 -13.58
C ASP A 377 20.64 -2.03 -13.70
N GLU A 378 21.27 -1.14 -12.91
CA GLU A 378 22.72 -1.06 -12.86
C GLU A 378 23.34 -2.30 -12.20
N LYS A 379 24.44 -2.77 -12.80
CA LYS A 379 25.26 -3.85 -12.26
C LYS A 379 26.20 -3.30 -11.21
N VAL A 380 26.26 -4.01 -10.08
CA VAL A 380 27.15 -3.71 -8.96
C VAL A 380 27.79 -5.00 -8.47
N THR A 381 28.78 -4.87 -7.60
CA THR A 381 29.38 -6.02 -6.92
C THR A 381 29.30 -5.85 -5.42
N ILE A 382 29.10 -6.95 -4.70
CA ILE A 382 29.05 -6.99 -3.24
C ILE A 382 30.20 -7.84 -2.73
N GLU A 383 30.92 -7.33 -1.74
CA GLU A 383 31.97 -8.07 -1.06
C GLU A 383 31.35 -9.08 -0.06
N ILE A 384 31.43 -10.37 -0.39
CA ILE A 384 30.91 -11.46 0.43
C ILE A 384 32.07 -12.38 0.81
N ARG A 385 32.45 -12.36 2.09
CA ARG A 385 33.55 -13.18 2.65
C ARG A 385 34.87 -13.02 1.85
N GLY A 386 35.22 -11.77 1.51
CA GLY A 386 36.42 -11.42 0.75
C GLY A 386 36.37 -11.76 -0.74
N LYS A 387 35.20 -12.14 -1.28
CA LYS A 387 34.99 -12.34 -2.71
C LYS A 387 34.04 -11.30 -3.25
N SER A 388 34.34 -10.79 -4.45
CA SER A 388 33.42 -9.94 -5.20
C SER A 388 32.34 -10.80 -5.85
N VAL A 389 31.07 -10.48 -5.60
CA VAL A 389 29.91 -11.21 -6.12
C VAL A 389 29.03 -10.26 -6.92
N ASP A 390 28.72 -10.64 -8.16
CA ASP A 390 27.86 -9.86 -9.04
C ASP A 390 26.45 -9.71 -8.47
N ALA A 391 25.89 -8.52 -8.63
CA ALA A 391 24.57 -8.15 -8.19
C ALA A 391 23.97 -7.06 -9.10
N VAL A 392 22.66 -6.85 -9.00
CA VAL A 392 21.90 -5.90 -9.82
C VAL A 392 21.00 -5.07 -8.92
N VAL A 393 21.03 -3.76 -9.08
CA VAL A 393 20.08 -2.85 -8.41
C VAL A 393 18.72 -3.05 -9.05
N VAL A 394 17.70 -3.38 -8.25
CA VAL A 394 16.36 -3.67 -8.74
C VAL A 394 15.33 -2.72 -8.11
N PRO A 395 14.25 -2.37 -8.82
CA PRO A 395 13.24 -1.46 -8.28
C PRO A 395 12.47 -2.08 -7.11
N PHE A 396 12.33 -3.41 -7.09
CA PHE A 396 11.60 -4.15 -6.06
C PHE A 396 11.95 -5.64 -6.09
N HIS A 397 11.85 -6.31 -4.93
CA HIS A 397 11.97 -7.77 -4.82
C HIS A 397 10.61 -8.48 -4.82
N LEU A 398 9.54 -7.76 -4.47
CA LEU A 398 8.19 -8.27 -4.30
C LEU A 398 7.18 -7.25 -4.80
N ARG A 399 6.08 -7.73 -5.37
CA ARG A 399 4.90 -6.89 -5.66
C ARG A 399 3.62 -7.53 -5.14
N SER A 400 2.66 -6.70 -4.75
CA SER A 400 1.38 -7.11 -4.14
C SER A 400 0.17 -6.42 -4.76
N ASP A 401 0.34 -5.90 -5.97
CA ASP A 401 -0.68 -5.18 -6.74
C ASP A 401 -1.81 -6.07 -7.28
N ALA A 402 -1.61 -7.40 -7.34
CA ALA A 402 -2.61 -8.38 -7.74
C ALA A 402 -3.01 -9.30 -6.56
N PRO A 403 -3.87 -8.83 -5.63
CA PRO A 403 -4.36 -9.65 -4.53
C PRO A 403 -5.05 -10.93 -5.05
N PRO A 404 -5.05 -12.02 -4.27
CA PRO A 404 -4.71 -12.08 -2.85
C PRO A 404 -3.23 -12.41 -2.54
N TYR A 405 -2.40 -12.67 -3.54
CA TYR A 405 -1.02 -13.15 -3.34
C TYR A 405 0.04 -12.07 -3.57
N ALA A 406 1.06 -12.03 -2.72
CA ALA A 406 2.31 -11.36 -3.05
C ALA A 406 3.13 -12.18 -4.06
N ARG A 407 3.76 -11.50 -5.02
CA ARG A 407 4.49 -12.10 -6.14
C ARG A 407 5.98 -11.70 -6.12
N PRO A 408 6.89 -12.65 -5.89
CA PRO A 408 8.33 -12.45 -5.99
C PRO A 408 8.74 -12.02 -7.41
N ILE A 409 9.62 -11.02 -7.51
CA ILE A 409 10.16 -10.53 -8.78
C ILE A 409 11.60 -10.97 -8.90
N LEU A 410 11.88 -11.86 -9.83
CA LEU A 410 13.24 -12.34 -10.10
C LEU A 410 13.88 -11.43 -11.16
N TYR A 411 15.09 -10.94 -10.89
CA TYR A 411 15.80 -10.03 -11.78
C TYR A 411 16.18 -10.70 -13.13
N ASP A 412 16.33 -12.02 -13.13
CA ASP A 412 16.75 -12.83 -14.27
C ASP A 412 15.58 -13.54 -14.96
N HIS A 413 14.34 -13.36 -14.48
CA HIS A 413 13.17 -13.92 -15.13
C HIS A 413 12.94 -13.22 -16.47
N LYS A 414 13.39 -13.88 -17.53
CA LYS A 414 13.06 -13.51 -18.90
C LYS A 414 11.66 -14.03 -19.18
N LEU A 415 10.75 -13.12 -19.51
CA LEU A 415 9.53 -13.52 -20.20
C LEU A 415 9.95 -14.35 -21.43
N PRO A 416 9.34 -15.52 -21.67
CA PRO A 416 9.60 -16.24 -22.90
C PRO A 416 9.36 -15.25 -24.04
N PRO A 417 10.29 -15.15 -25.01
CA PRO A 417 10.09 -14.27 -26.14
C PRO A 417 8.73 -14.64 -26.73
N MET A 418 7.82 -13.67 -26.78
CA MET A 418 6.51 -13.88 -27.35
C MET A 418 6.75 -14.39 -28.77
N GLN A 419 6.59 -15.70 -28.99
CA GLN A 419 6.92 -16.30 -30.27
C GLN A 419 5.94 -15.70 -31.27
N ALA A 420 6.43 -14.75 -32.06
CA ALA A 420 5.70 -14.28 -33.21
C ALA A 420 5.29 -15.54 -33.98
N PRO A 421 3.99 -15.72 -34.31
CA PRO A 421 3.54 -16.91 -35.00
C PRO A 421 4.45 -17.14 -36.22
N THR A 422 5.11 -18.29 -36.31
CA THR A 422 5.93 -18.66 -37.46
C THR A 422 5.05 -19.27 -38.54
N GLY A 423 5.41 -19.11 -39.81
CA GLY A 423 4.64 -19.60 -40.96
C GLY A 423 4.11 -18.50 -41.89
N ALA A 424 3.44 -18.91 -42.97
CA ALA A 424 2.84 -17.99 -43.94
C ALA A 424 1.77 -17.10 -43.28
N VAL A 425 1.63 -15.86 -43.74
CA VAL A 425 0.67 -14.87 -43.22
C VAL A 425 -0.73 -15.47 -43.03
N LYS A 426 -1.19 -16.27 -44.00
CA LYS A 426 -2.47 -16.99 -43.94
C LYS A 426 -2.62 -17.90 -42.71
N ALA A 427 -1.57 -18.64 -42.34
CA ALA A 427 -1.60 -19.52 -41.16
C ALA A 427 -1.61 -18.72 -39.85
N LYS A 428 -0.92 -17.58 -39.81
CA LYS A 428 -0.96 -16.66 -38.66
C LYS A 428 -2.36 -16.06 -38.48
N VAL A 429 -2.98 -15.64 -39.59
CA VAL A 429 -4.35 -15.10 -39.62
C VAL A 429 -5.35 -16.16 -39.19
N LEU A 430 -5.27 -17.40 -39.71
CA LEU A 430 -6.16 -18.49 -39.30
C LEU A 430 -6.01 -18.82 -37.81
N ARG A 431 -4.78 -18.94 -37.31
CA ARG A 431 -4.53 -19.18 -35.87
C ARG A 431 -5.08 -18.05 -35.00
N LEU A 432 -4.97 -16.81 -35.45
CA LEU A 432 -5.52 -15.66 -34.75
C LEU A 432 -7.06 -15.72 -34.73
N ILE A 433 -7.69 -16.01 -35.88
CA ILE A 433 -9.14 -16.19 -36.00
C ILE A 433 -9.62 -17.33 -35.10
N GLU A 434 -8.93 -18.47 -35.09
CA GLU A 434 -9.26 -19.61 -34.24
C GLU A 434 -9.20 -19.24 -32.75
N LYS A 435 -8.10 -18.62 -32.31
CA LYS A 435 -7.97 -18.11 -30.93
C LYS A 435 -9.06 -17.10 -30.57
N THR A 436 -9.43 -16.23 -31.51
CA THR A 436 -10.53 -15.28 -31.33
C THR A 436 -11.86 -16.00 -31.18
N VAL A 437 -12.15 -16.99 -32.02
CA VAL A 437 -13.37 -17.81 -31.95
C VAL A 437 -13.42 -18.61 -30.64
N GLU A 438 -12.32 -19.20 -30.22
CA GLU A 438 -12.20 -19.92 -28.94
C GLU A 438 -12.47 -19.00 -27.76
N ASN A 439 -11.84 -17.82 -27.73
CA ASN A 439 -12.07 -16.81 -26.71
C ASN A 439 -13.52 -16.30 -26.71
N THR A 440 -14.14 -16.11 -27.88
CA THR A 440 -15.55 -15.74 -28.00
C THR A 440 -16.47 -16.84 -27.46
N ARG A 441 -16.21 -18.10 -27.77
CA ARG A 441 -17.02 -19.23 -27.25
C ARG A 441 -16.88 -19.36 -25.74
N TRP A 442 -15.66 -19.32 -25.22
CA TRP A 442 -15.40 -19.35 -23.78
C TRP A 442 -16.13 -18.21 -23.05
N ARG A 443 -16.08 -16.99 -23.60
CA ARG A 443 -16.82 -15.82 -23.06
C ARG A 443 -18.34 -16.01 -23.07
N GLN A 444 -18.89 -16.72 -24.05
CA GLN A 444 -20.33 -16.93 -24.18
C GLN A 444 -20.87 -18.05 -23.30
N LEU A 445 -20.08 -19.12 -23.12
CA LEU A 445 -20.55 -20.37 -22.52
C LEU A 445 -20.02 -20.61 -21.11
N ASP A 446 -18.79 -20.18 -20.84
CA ASP A 446 -18.03 -20.57 -19.64
C ASP A 446 -17.74 -19.38 -18.70
N CYS A 447 -18.13 -18.15 -19.08
CA CYS A 447 -17.85 -16.92 -18.34
C CYS A 447 -19.11 -16.10 -18.06
N ILE A 448 -19.25 -15.58 -16.83
CA ILE A 448 -20.29 -14.62 -16.46
C ILE A 448 -19.77 -13.21 -16.75
N ASN A 449 -20.03 -12.71 -17.96
CA ASN A 449 -19.56 -11.40 -18.42
C ASN A 449 -20.59 -10.29 -18.15
N LEU A 450 -20.40 -9.52 -17.07
CA LEU A 450 -21.30 -8.44 -16.64
C LEU A 450 -21.12 -7.12 -17.43
N ILE A 451 -20.29 -7.11 -18.47
CA ILE A 451 -19.94 -5.92 -19.25
C ILE A 451 -20.55 -6.05 -20.67
N PRO A 452 -21.59 -5.25 -21.02
CA PRO A 452 -22.29 -5.39 -22.30
C PRO A 452 -21.55 -4.81 -23.52
N SER A 453 -20.45 -4.10 -23.31
CA SER A 453 -19.97 -3.09 -24.27
C SER A 453 -19.12 -3.61 -25.42
N GLU A 454 -18.65 -4.86 -25.44
CA GLU A 454 -17.61 -5.27 -26.39
C GLU A 454 -17.83 -6.57 -27.19
N MET A 455 -18.96 -7.29 -27.06
CA MET A 455 -19.50 -8.33 -27.99
C MET A 455 -20.72 -9.03 -27.37
N THR A 456 -21.41 -9.90 -28.13
CA THR A 456 -22.70 -10.53 -27.75
C THR A 456 -22.69 -11.08 -26.32
N ILE A 457 -23.44 -10.39 -25.47
CA ILE A 457 -23.74 -10.69 -24.07
C ILE A 457 -24.09 -12.16 -23.84
N SER A 458 -23.61 -12.73 -22.72
CA SER A 458 -24.03 -14.08 -22.32
C SER A 458 -25.56 -14.09 -22.14
N PRO A 459 -26.24 -15.22 -22.40
CA PRO A 459 -27.70 -15.29 -22.31
C PRO A 459 -28.24 -14.84 -20.95
N MET A 460 -27.50 -15.08 -19.86
CA MET A 460 -27.88 -14.69 -18.50
C MET A 460 -27.77 -13.18 -18.26
N VAL A 461 -26.74 -12.53 -18.82
CA VAL A 461 -26.56 -11.07 -18.76
C VAL A 461 -27.60 -10.38 -19.64
N ARG A 462 -27.94 -10.97 -20.80
CA ARG A 462 -29.04 -10.54 -21.67
C ARG A 462 -30.39 -10.59 -20.96
N LEU A 463 -30.66 -11.66 -20.20
CA LEU A 463 -31.86 -11.79 -19.36
C LEU A 463 -31.91 -10.73 -18.26
N LEU A 464 -30.79 -10.44 -17.59
CA LEU A 464 -30.71 -9.42 -16.54
C LEU A 464 -30.84 -7.99 -17.10
N SER A 465 -30.23 -7.68 -18.25
CA SER A 465 -30.32 -6.37 -18.92
C SER A 465 -31.72 -6.07 -19.47
N VAL A 466 -32.47 -7.09 -19.91
CA VAL A 466 -33.87 -6.93 -20.36
C VAL A 466 -34.82 -6.67 -19.18
N MET A 467 -34.47 -7.11 -17.97
CA MET A 467 -35.29 -6.92 -16.76
C MET A 467 -34.84 -5.75 -15.87
N ASP A 468 -33.86 -4.94 -16.28
CA ASP A 468 -33.36 -3.79 -15.49
C ASP A 468 -33.85 -2.44 -16.04
N PRO A 469 -35.00 -1.92 -15.58
CA PRO A 469 -35.56 -0.66 -16.08
C PRO A 469 -34.78 0.60 -15.65
N ALA A 470 -33.64 0.47 -14.96
CA ALA A 470 -32.95 1.58 -14.30
C ALA A 470 -31.56 1.96 -14.87
N PHE A 471 -31.09 1.35 -15.97
CA PHE A 471 -29.88 1.77 -16.71
C PHE A 471 -28.61 1.99 -15.85
N ARG A 472 -28.03 0.92 -15.28
CA ARG A 472 -26.96 1.02 -14.25
C ARG A 472 -25.51 0.62 -14.65
N TYR A 473 -25.15 0.44 -15.93
CA TYR A 473 -23.86 -0.17 -16.31
C TYR A 473 -22.93 0.77 -17.13
N ALA A 474 -21.77 1.18 -16.59
CA ALA A 474 -20.80 2.14 -17.17
C ALA A 474 -19.32 1.83 -16.76
N GLU A 475 -18.30 2.18 -17.59
CA GLU A 475 -16.87 1.85 -17.36
C GLU A 475 -15.80 2.93 -17.77
N HIS A 476 -14.58 2.79 -17.19
CA HIS A 476 -13.19 3.07 -17.70
C HIS A 476 -12.27 4.05 -16.92
N ARG A 477 -11.11 3.53 -16.41
CA ARG A 477 -9.92 4.23 -15.85
C ARG A 477 -8.61 3.51 -16.28
N GLU A 478 -7.50 4.25 -16.45
CA GLU A 478 -6.13 3.73 -16.68
C GLU A 478 -5.34 3.48 -15.36
N ALA A 479 -4.48 2.44 -15.34
CA ALA A 479 -3.51 2.17 -14.28
C ALA A 479 -2.22 1.53 -14.84
N LYS A 480 -1.05 1.91 -14.32
CA LYS A 480 0.27 1.37 -14.71
C LYS A 480 0.67 0.17 -13.85
N ALA A 481 0.97 -1.00 -14.44
CA ALA A 481 1.58 -2.15 -13.76
C ALA A 481 2.42 -3.05 -14.71
N PHE A 482 3.52 -3.60 -14.16
CA PHE A 482 4.47 -4.59 -14.72
C PHE A 482 5.09 -4.36 -16.12
N TYR A 483 6.44 -4.20 -16.15
CA TYR A 483 7.31 -4.06 -17.34
C TYR A 483 6.92 -2.97 -18.36
N ASP A 484 6.29 -1.88 -17.92
CA ASP A 484 5.80 -0.80 -18.81
C ASP A 484 4.94 -1.29 -19.98
N ALA A 485 4.27 -2.43 -19.82
CA ALA A 485 3.31 -2.91 -20.78
C ALA A 485 1.98 -2.14 -20.61
N ASP A 486 1.53 -1.51 -21.68
CA ASP A 486 0.16 -0.99 -21.80
C ASP A 486 -0.80 -2.19 -21.81
N ILE A 487 -1.36 -2.50 -20.65
CA ILE A 487 -2.45 -3.45 -20.56
C ILE A 487 -3.73 -2.64 -20.59
N PHE A 488 -4.32 -2.50 -21.79
CA PHE A 488 -5.73 -2.17 -21.89
C PHE A 488 -6.51 -3.24 -21.13
N TYR A 489 -7.40 -2.81 -20.25
CA TYR A 489 -8.18 -3.76 -19.47
C TYR A 489 -9.09 -4.64 -20.36
N TYR A 490 -9.32 -4.30 -21.64
CA TYR A 490 -9.82 -5.22 -22.67
C TYR A 490 -9.23 -4.96 -24.08
N GLN A 491 -9.23 -5.97 -24.98
CA GLN A 491 -8.56 -5.98 -26.30
C GLN A 491 -9.48 -5.53 -27.46
N GLY A 492 -8.96 -4.79 -28.48
CA GLY A 492 -9.53 -4.74 -29.85
C GLY A 492 -9.83 -3.36 -30.49
N THR A 493 -8.86 -2.46 -30.61
CA THR A 493 -9.07 -1.04 -31.00
C THR A 493 -9.27 -0.73 -32.50
N GLU A 494 -9.00 -1.64 -33.43
CA GLU A 494 -9.10 -1.36 -34.88
C GLU A 494 -10.55 -1.32 -35.39
N PHE A 495 -11.44 -2.10 -34.76
CA PHE A 495 -12.87 -2.19 -35.09
C PHE A 495 -13.67 -0.95 -34.67
N ILE A 496 -13.19 -0.23 -33.66
CA ILE A 496 -13.81 1.02 -33.18
C ILE A 496 -13.73 2.11 -34.25
N CYS A 497 -12.59 2.22 -34.94
CA CYS A 497 -12.36 3.19 -36.01
C CYS A 497 -13.26 2.92 -37.24
N GLU A 498 -13.53 1.65 -37.56
CA GLU A 498 -14.41 1.28 -38.69
C GLU A 498 -15.89 1.58 -38.41
N VAL A 499 -16.34 1.38 -37.17
CA VAL A 499 -17.72 1.69 -36.75
C VAL A 499 -17.97 3.21 -36.71
N GLU A 500 -17.00 4.01 -36.27
CA GLU A 500 -17.09 5.48 -36.31
C GLU A 500 -17.25 5.99 -37.75
N GLN A 501 -16.49 5.44 -38.70
CA GLN A 501 -16.58 5.79 -40.13
C GLN A 501 -17.90 5.37 -40.78
N LEU A 502 -18.54 4.28 -40.33
CA LEU A 502 -19.83 3.82 -40.83
C LEU A 502 -21.00 4.63 -40.24
N LEU A 503 -20.93 5.02 -38.97
CA LEU A 503 -21.93 5.85 -38.30
C LEU A 503 -21.94 7.29 -38.85
N GLU A 504 -20.75 7.84 -39.12
CA GLU A 504 -20.57 9.14 -39.78
C GLU A 504 -21.27 9.17 -41.15
N LYS A 505 -21.13 8.10 -41.94
CA LYS A 505 -21.78 7.93 -43.26
C LYS A 505 -23.31 7.87 -43.22
N GLU A 506 -23.89 7.18 -42.24
CA GLU A 506 -25.37 7.11 -42.15
C GLU A 506 -25.97 8.42 -41.58
N MET A 507 -25.26 9.12 -40.70
CA MET A 507 -25.69 10.40 -40.16
C MET A 507 -25.61 11.54 -41.19
N LEU A 508 -24.58 11.55 -42.03
CA LEU A 508 -24.50 12.40 -43.24
C LEU A 508 -25.74 12.28 -44.11
N LYS A 509 -26.18 11.03 -44.33
CA LYS A 509 -27.30 10.69 -45.20
C LYS A 509 -28.65 11.04 -44.57
N PHE A 510 -28.80 10.86 -43.27
CA PHE A 510 -30.02 11.19 -42.53
C PHE A 510 -30.24 12.71 -42.36
N LEU A 511 -29.17 13.45 -42.07
CA LEU A 511 -29.23 14.90 -41.86
C LEU A 511 -29.15 15.71 -43.16
N GLY A 512 -28.76 15.07 -44.27
CA GLY A 512 -28.68 15.70 -45.58
C GLY A 512 -27.53 16.71 -45.72
N CYS A 513 -26.44 16.51 -44.99
CA CYS A 513 -25.25 17.38 -45.02
C CYS A 513 -24.02 16.64 -45.56
N ASN A 514 -22.98 17.39 -45.95
CA ASN A 514 -21.80 16.84 -46.63
C ASN A 514 -20.66 16.44 -45.67
N GLU A 515 -20.69 16.92 -44.43
CA GLU A 515 -19.74 16.56 -43.37
C GLU A 515 -20.53 16.41 -42.05
N VAL A 516 -20.23 15.38 -41.26
CA VAL A 516 -20.75 15.15 -39.90
C VAL A 516 -19.55 14.67 -39.09
N GLU A 517 -19.29 15.23 -37.91
CA GLU A 517 -18.29 14.69 -36.97
C GLU A 517 -19.04 14.03 -35.80
N MET A 518 -18.93 12.71 -35.66
CA MET A 518 -19.62 11.96 -34.61
C MET A 518 -18.70 11.78 -33.39
N ARG A 519 -18.91 12.54 -32.32
CA ARG A 519 -18.23 12.28 -31.03
C ARG A 519 -19.19 11.68 -30.01
N VAL A 520 -18.98 10.40 -29.68
CA VAL A 520 -19.57 9.79 -28.48
C VAL A 520 -18.72 10.25 -27.29
N VAL A 521 -19.11 11.34 -26.63
CA VAL A 521 -18.32 11.90 -25.53
C VAL A 521 -18.46 10.98 -24.32
N SER A 522 -17.38 10.30 -23.92
CA SER A 522 -17.37 9.50 -22.70
C SER A 522 -17.78 10.35 -21.48
N GLY A 523 -18.37 9.75 -20.45
CA GLY A 523 -18.71 10.48 -19.22
C GLY A 523 -17.50 11.20 -18.60
N GLN A 524 -16.29 10.67 -18.85
CA GLN A 524 -15.02 11.33 -18.52
C GLN A 524 -14.81 12.61 -19.32
N MET A 525 -14.90 12.57 -20.65
CA MET A 525 -14.70 13.75 -21.49
C MET A 525 -15.81 14.79 -21.30
N ALA A 526 -17.05 14.35 -21.06
CA ALA A 526 -18.17 15.24 -20.77
C ALA A 526 -17.95 15.98 -19.46
N ASN A 527 -17.57 15.26 -18.40
CA ASN A 527 -17.25 15.88 -17.12
C ASN A 527 -15.96 16.70 -17.17
N THR A 528 -14.94 16.28 -17.92
CA THR A 528 -13.72 17.08 -18.15
C THR A 528 -14.08 18.40 -18.83
N ALA A 529 -14.96 18.40 -19.82
CA ALA A 529 -15.41 19.63 -20.46
C ALA A 529 -16.16 20.54 -19.47
N VAL A 530 -17.06 19.98 -18.66
CA VAL A 530 -17.80 20.73 -17.62
C VAL A 530 -16.84 21.30 -16.57
N PHE A 531 -15.95 20.47 -16.01
CA PHE A 531 -15.00 20.89 -14.98
C PHE A 531 -13.99 21.91 -15.50
N SER A 532 -13.50 21.72 -16.73
CA SER A 532 -12.63 22.68 -17.40
C SER A 532 -13.34 24.02 -17.61
N ALA A 533 -14.59 24.02 -18.08
CA ALA A 533 -15.38 25.24 -18.22
C ALA A 533 -15.63 25.92 -16.87
N MET A 534 -15.87 25.13 -15.80
CA MET A 534 -15.98 25.66 -14.45
C MET A 534 -14.68 26.29 -13.96
N LEU A 535 -13.51 25.71 -14.21
CA LEU A 535 -12.24 26.34 -13.88
C LEU A 535 -12.01 27.62 -14.69
N ASP A 536 -12.31 27.61 -15.99
CA ASP A 536 -12.20 28.82 -16.81
C ASP A 536 -13.10 29.94 -16.24
N TYR A 537 -14.32 29.59 -15.82
CA TYR A 537 -15.23 30.52 -15.15
C TYR A 537 -14.66 31.01 -13.81
N ILE A 538 -14.16 30.11 -12.95
CA ILE A 538 -13.57 30.47 -11.65
C ILE A 538 -12.39 31.45 -11.83
N ASN A 539 -11.57 31.24 -12.86
CA ASN A 539 -10.35 31.99 -13.12
C ASN A 539 -10.54 33.13 -14.13
N ARG A 540 -11.78 33.44 -14.53
CA ARG A 540 -12.09 34.39 -15.62
C ARG A 540 -11.55 35.81 -15.40
N SER A 541 -11.35 36.22 -14.15
CA SER A 541 -10.90 37.57 -13.79
C SER A 541 -9.39 37.77 -13.86
N ASP A 542 -8.60 36.71 -13.76
CA ASP A 542 -7.14 36.78 -13.85
C ASP A 542 -6.56 35.49 -14.44
N ARG A 543 -6.19 35.56 -15.72
CA ARG A 543 -5.61 34.44 -16.47
C ARG A 543 -4.08 34.45 -16.49
N LYS A 544 -3.44 35.41 -15.82
CA LYS A 544 -1.97 35.57 -15.80
C LYS A 544 -1.32 34.91 -14.58
N CYS A 545 -2.11 34.51 -13.59
CA CYS A 545 -1.67 33.77 -12.42
C CYS A 545 -1.99 32.27 -12.55
N GLU A 546 -1.34 31.44 -11.72
CA GLU A 546 -1.60 30.00 -11.65
C GLU A 546 -3.10 29.73 -11.41
N PRO A 547 -3.77 28.91 -12.26
CA PRO A 547 -5.21 28.68 -12.15
C PRO A 547 -5.61 28.03 -10.83
N ARG A 548 -6.57 28.64 -10.13
CA ARG A 548 -7.19 28.06 -8.94
C ARG A 548 -8.05 26.86 -9.33
N ARG A 549 -7.85 25.73 -8.64
CA ARG A 549 -8.71 24.54 -8.69
C ARG A 549 -9.99 24.69 -7.83
N ILE A 550 -10.98 23.83 -8.07
CA ILE A 550 -12.23 23.78 -7.28
C ILE A 550 -11.87 23.41 -5.83
N ARG A 551 -12.19 24.27 -4.85
CA ARG A 551 -11.71 24.11 -3.45
C ARG A 551 -12.32 22.91 -2.75
N ARG A 552 -13.57 22.57 -3.08
CA ARG A 552 -14.31 21.51 -2.41
C ARG A 552 -15.42 21.00 -3.31
N VAL A 553 -15.54 19.68 -3.43
CA VAL A 553 -16.60 19.02 -4.20
C VAL A 553 -17.31 18.02 -3.28
N MET A 554 -18.63 17.92 -3.41
CA MET A 554 -19.41 16.85 -2.80
C MET A 554 -19.96 15.93 -3.87
N ASN A 555 -19.79 14.62 -3.73
CA ASN A 555 -20.26 13.64 -4.71
C ASN A 555 -20.66 12.32 -4.04
N ASN A 556 -21.21 11.35 -4.78
CA ASN A 556 -21.44 10.01 -4.23
C ASN A 556 -20.11 9.23 -4.18
N HIS A 557 -19.91 8.37 -3.17
CA HIS A 557 -18.75 7.48 -3.14
C HIS A 557 -18.86 6.42 -4.26
N ILE A 558 -17.74 6.04 -4.90
CA ILE A 558 -17.75 5.15 -6.07
C ILE A 558 -18.41 3.78 -5.80
N GLY A 559 -18.16 3.20 -4.63
CA GLY A 559 -18.81 1.95 -4.18
C GLY A 559 -20.24 2.10 -3.67
N LYS A 560 -20.79 3.32 -3.65
CA LYS A 560 -22.10 3.68 -3.06
C LYS A 560 -22.92 4.57 -4.00
N GLY A 561 -22.86 4.29 -5.31
CA GLY A 561 -23.67 4.97 -6.32
C GLY A 561 -23.02 6.18 -7.01
N GLY A 562 -21.73 6.46 -6.76
CA GLY A 562 -20.99 7.52 -7.46
C GLY A 562 -20.38 7.10 -8.78
N HIS A 563 -20.47 7.98 -9.78
CA HIS A 563 -19.88 7.74 -11.09
C HIS A 563 -18.38 8.08 -11.11
N LEU A 564 -17.57 7.26 -11.79
CA LEU A 564 -16.11 7.42 -11.85
C LEU A 564 -15.68 8.79 -12.39
N SER A 565 -16.37 9.30 -13.41
CA SER A 565 -16.06 10.62 -13.99
C SER A 565 -16.37 11.80 -13.07
N ALA A 566 -17.10 11.58 -11.97
CA ALA A 566 -17.31 12.56 -10.92
C ALA A 566 -16.30 12.42 -9.77
N GLN A 567 -15.39 11.45 -9.82
CA GLN A 567 -14.40 11.18 -8.77
C GLN A 567 -13.04 11.82 -9.06
N PRO A 568 -12.23 12.12 -8.04
CA PRO A 568 -10.82 12.50 -8.18
C PRO A 568 -9.96 11.46 -8.89
N MET A 569 -10.46 10.24 -8.98
CA MET A 569 -9.81 9.16 -9.68
C MET A 569 -10.17 9.18 -11.18
N GLY A 570 -11.27 9.82 -11.59
CA GLY A 570 -11.61 10.14 -12.98
C GLY A 570 -11.34 11.60 -13.35
N ALA A 571 -12.23 12.22 -14.11
CA ALA A 571 -12.06 13.53 -14.73
C ALA A 571 -11.77 14.62 -13.71
N LEU A 572 -12.29 14.50 -12.49
CA LEU A 572 -12.14 15.52 -11.46
C LEU A 572 -10.69 15.68 -10.95
N ARG A 573 -9.80 14.70 -11.18
CA ARG A 573 -8.41 14.66 -10.66
C ARG A 573 -7.67 15.98 -10.82
N ASP A 574 -7.75 16.54 -12.02
CA ASP A 574 -6.94 17.69 -12.41
C ASP A 574 -7.65 19.03 -12.15
N PHE A 575 -8.91 18.98 -11.70
CA PHE A 575 -9.76 20.15 -11.49
C PHE A 575 -10.09 20.42 -10.01
N VAL A 576 -9.97 19.43 -9.13
CA VAL A 576 -10.17 19.63 -7.68
C VAL A 576 -8.86 19.95 -6.97
N ALA A 577 -8.93 20.86 -6.00
CA ALA A 577 -7.82 21.17 -5.11
C ALA A 577 -7.48 19.97 -4.21
N ARG A 578 -6.29 19.98 -3.62
CA ARG A 578 -6.03 19.12 -2.46
C ARG A 578 -6.58 19.80 -1.21
N ASP A 579 -7.30 19.02 -0.41
CA ASP A 579 -7.74 19.45 0.90
C ASP A 579 -6.49 19.68 1.77
N PRO A 580 -6.26 20.89 2.28
CA PRO A 580 -5.10 21.14 3.09
C PRO A 580 -5.12 20.34 4.41
N GLN A 581 -6.29 19.87 4.88
CA GLN A 581 -6.44 19.11 6.13
C GLN A 581 -6.16 17.62 5.93
N THR A 582 -6.76 17.01 4.91
CA THR A 582 -6.63 15.57 4.66
C THR A 582 -5.51 15.22 3.66
N GLU A 583 -4.96 16.22 2.97
CA GLU A 583 -4.00 16.11 1.85
C GLU A 583 -4.49 15.30 0.64
N ARG A 584 -5.74 14.82 0.70
CA ARG A 584 -6.43 14.10 -0.37
C ARG A 584 -7.07 15.11 -1.33
N PRO A 585 -7.51 14.69 -2.53
CA PRO A 585 -8.40 15.52 -3.33
C PRO A 585 -9.57 16.01 -2.48
N ALA A 586 -9.91 17.30 -2.54
CA ALA A 586 -10.90 17.96 -1.68
C ALA A 586 -12.33 17.56 -2.04
N VAL A 587 -12.63 16.28 -1.89
CA VAL A 587 -13.91 15.65 -2.20
C VAL A 587 -14.45 15.01 -0.94
N VAL A 588 -15.69 15.35 -0.62
CA VAL A 588 -16.44 14.76 0.49
C VAL A 588 -17.57 13.95 -0.10
N ASN A 589 -17.68 12.67 0.27
CA ASN A 589 -18.77 11.87 -0.25
C ASN A 589 -20.09 12.14 0.49
N PHE A 590 -21.24 11.96 -0.17
CA PHE A 590 -22.53 11.92 0.50
C PHE A 590 -22.52 10.83 1.58
N PRO A 591 -22.92 11.16 2.83
CA PRO A 591 -23.20 10.15 3.83
C PRO A 591 -24.40 9.32 3.37
N VAL A 592 -24.39 8.03 3.68
CA VAL A 592 -25.46 7.08 3.31
C VAL A 592 -26.00 6.40 4.56
N LEU A 593 -27.26 5.98 4.51
CA LEU A 593 -27.90 5.26 5.61
C LEU A 593 -27.17 3.93 5.87
N ALA A 594 -27.02 3.55 7.14
CA ALA A 594 -26.30 2.34 7.53
C ALA A 594 -26.98 1.05 7.03
N GLU A 595 -28.32 1.08 6.97
CA GLU A 595 -29.20 0.01 6.50
C GLU A 595 -29.40 0.01 4.98
N ASN A 596 -29.09 1.11 4.28
CA ASN A 596 -29.14 1.19 2.83
C ASN A 596 -28.00 2.06 2.29
N PRO A 597 -26.86 1.44 1.92
CA PRO A 597 -25.67 2.17 1.48
C PRO A 597 -25.81 2.88 0.14
N TYR A 598 -26.97 2.77 -0.53
CA TYR A 598 -27.30 3.46 -1.78
C TYR A 598 -28.31 4.60 -1.59
N LYS A 599 -28.70 4.90 -0.34
CA LYS A 599 -29.59 6.00 0.00
C LYS A 599 -28.84 7.04 0.82
N VAL A 600 -28.82 8.28 0.34
CA VAL A 600 -28.18 9.41 1.00
C VAL A 600 -28.86 9.71 2.35
N ASP A 601 -28.05 9.90 3.39
CA ASP A 601 -28.48 10.43 4.68
C ASP A 601 -28.63 11.96 4.54
N VAL A 602 -29.87 12.41 4.31
CA VAL A 602 -30.17 13.81 4.04
C VAL A 602 -29.84 14.72 5.25
N PRO A 603 -30.21 14.38 6.50
CA PRO A 603 -29.79 15.15 7.68
C PRO A 603 -28.27 15.34 7.79
N THR A 604 -27.48 14.26 7.74
CA THR A 604 -26.01 14.39 7.83
C THR A 604 -25.45 15.12 6.61
N THR A 605 -26.04 14.96 5.42
CA THR A 605 -25.64 15.70 4.23
C THR A 605 -25.77 17.21 4.43
N LEU A 606 -26.86 17.69 5.05
CA LEU A 606 -27.05 19.11 5.35
C LEU A 606 -25.97 19.64 6.28
N GLU A 607 -25.59 18.88 7.31
CA GLU A 607 -24.47 19.23 8.19
C GLU A 607 -23.15 19.32 7.44
N LEU A 608 -22.85 18.35 6.57
CA LEU A 608 -21.63 18.35 5.76
C LEU A 608 -21.59 19.49 4.75
N ILE A 609 -22.72 19.85 4.13
CA ILE A 609 -22.82 21.03 3.25
C ILE A 609 -22.55 22.30 4.05
N GLY A 610 -23.13 22.44 5.24
CA GLY A 610 -22.89 23.58 6.13
C GLY A 610 -21.41 23.70 6.55
N ARG A 611 -20.79 22.56 6.89
CA ARG A 611 -19.39 22.47 7.32
C ARG A 611 -18.40 22.75 6.19
N TYR A 612 -18.55 22.06 5.06
CA TYR A 612 -17.54 22.04 4.01
C TYR A 612 -17.80 23.04 2.88
N ARG A 613 -19.03 23.57 2.76
CA ARG A 613 -19.44 24.55 1.75
C ARG A 613 -18.90 24.20 0.35
N PRO A 614 -19.28 23.05 -0.22
CA PRO A 614 -18.77 22.61 -1.52
C PRO A 614 -19.07 23.63 -2.62
N GLU A 615 -18.08 23.91 -3.47
CA GLU A 615 -18.24 24.78 -4.65
C GLU A 615 -18.95 24.04 -5.80
N LEU A 616 -18.99 22.70 -5.73
CA LEU A 616 -19.67 21.82 -6.68
C LEU A 616 -20.28 20.61 -5.94
N ILE A 617 -21.54 20.30 -6.25
CA ILE A 617 -22.23 19.10 -5.76
C ILE A 617 -22.64 18.25 -6.96
N ILE A 618 -22.29 16.96 -6.97
CA ILE A 618 -22.53 16.03 -8.07
C ILE A 618 -23.38 14.86 -7.58
N PHE A 619 -24.64 14.80 -8.01
CA PHE A 619 -25.61 13.79 -7.56
C PHE A 619 -25.54 12.44 -8.31
N GLY A 620 -24.61 12.30 -9.25
CA GLY A 620 -24.43 11.12 -10.10
C GLY A 620 -23.43 11.45 -11.19
#